data_AF-A0AAX6HG80-F1
#
_entry.id   AF-A0AAX6HG80-F1
#
_cell.length_a   1.000
_cell.length_b   1.000
_cell.length_c   1.000
_cell.angle_alpha   90.00
_cell.angle_beta   90.00
_cell.angle_gamma   90.00
#
_symmetry.space_group_name_H-M   'P 1'
#
loop_
_entity.id
_entity.type
_entity.pdbx_description
1 polymer ?
#
loop_
_entity_poly.entity_id
_entity_poly.type
_entity_poly.pdbx_seq_one_letter_code
_entity_poly.pdbx_strand_id
1 'polypeptide(L)'
;MGSTALLLHTHLTVGSTRCSLDTPLKQRSTKPWLRWKSQNRTRLLCCALDNRKDQQQQLGGIGATIEEERPTDNLQDTSQSGQQDDGGSSLYNFLYPSKELLPDDKEMTIFDHLEELRQRVFVSVLAVGAAILSCFAFSKDLIILLEAPVSAQGVRFLQLSPGEFFFTTLKVSGYCGLLLGSPIILYEIIAFVLPGLTRDERRFLGPIVLGSSVLFYAGIAFSYAVLTPAALTFFVNYAEGAVESLWSIDQYFEFVLILMFSTGLSFQVPVIQLLLGQVGLVSGDQMLSIWRYVLVGSVVAAAVLTPSTDPLTQMLLAGPLLGLYLGGAWMVKLIGR
;
A
#
# COMPACT_ATOMS: atom_id res chain seq x y z
N MET A 1 -1.10 67.79 54.99
CA MET A 1 -2.00 68.54 54.09
C MET A 1 -2.17 67.70 52.84
N GLY A 2 -3.32 67.13 52.48
CA GLY A 2 -4.64 67.05 53.15
C GLY A 2 -5.41 65.81 52.64
N SER A 3 -6.49 65.42 53.31
CA SER A 3 -7.25 64.17 53.06
C SER A 3 -8.51 64.37 52.22
N THR A 4 -8.92 63.33 51.46
CA THR A 4 -10.29 62.78 51.27
C THR A 4 -10.21 61.64 50.21
N ALA A 5 -10.67 60.38 50.33
CA ALA A 5 -11.60 59.62 51.20
C ALA A 5 -13.06 59.49 50.67
N LEU A 6 -13.40 58.30 50.13
CA LEU A 6 -14.71 57.63 49.97
C LEU A 6 -14.46 56.31 49.17
N LEU A 7 -14.51 55.07 49.67
CA LEU A 7 -15.56 54.28 50.36
C LEU A 7 -16.87 54.11 49.58
N LEU A 8 -17.18 52.87 49.16
CA LEU A 8 -18.08 52.01 49.94
C LEU A 8 -17.97 50.51 49.58
N HIS A 9 -18.04 49.65 50.60
CA HIS A 9 -18.30 48.21 50.51
C HIS A 9 -19.81 47.93 50.49
N THR A 10 -20.22 46.76 49.98
CA THR A 10 -21.38 46.04 50.53
C THR A 10 -21.25 44.52 50.35
N HIS A 11 -21.66 43.76 51.37
CA HIS A 11 -21.58 42.29 51.44
C HIS A 11 -22.96 41.65 51.41
N LEU A 12 -23.02 40.41 50.88
CA LEU A 12 -23.85 39.26 51.30
C LEU A 12 -25.30 39.47 51.79
N THR A 13 -26.23 38.68 51.24
CA THR A 13 -27.06 37.78 52.09
C THR A 13 -27.68 36.62 51.29
N VAL A 14 -28.04 35.55 52.00
CA VAL A 14 -28.55 34.26 51.49
C VAL A 14 -30.06 34.17 51.71
N GLY A 15 -30.81 33.53 50.80
CA GLY A 15 -32.24 33.23 51.00
C GLY A 15 -32.76 32.12 50.09
N SER A 16 -33.14 30.98 50.68
CA SER A 16 -33.75 29.82 50.00
C SER A 16 -35.29 29.85 50.16
N THR A 17 -36.04 29.24 49.23
CA THR A 17 -37.02 28.13 49.49
C THR A 17 -38.26 28.11 48.56
N ARG A 18 -38.42 27.01 47.77
CA ARG A 18 -39.67 26.37 47.22
C ARG A 18 -40.54 27.10 46.15
N CYS A 19 -40.76 26.46 44.99
CA CYS A 19 -41.96 25.68 44.54
C CYS A 19 -43.12 26.54 44.00
N SER A 20 -43.92 26.15 43.00
CA SER A 20 -43.87 25.08 41.98
C SER A 20 -44.98 25.39 40.95
N LEU A 21 -44.82 25.08 39.64
CA LEU A 21 -45.91 24.53 38.82
C LEU A 21 -45.43 24.02 37.44
N ASP A 22 -46.05 22.93 37.03
CA ASP A 22 -45.69 21.99 35.99
C ASP A 22 -45.89 22.46 34.53
N THR A 23 -45.00 22.03 33.62
CA THR A 23 -45.33 21.13 32.49
C THR A 23 -44.13 20.92 31.54
N PRO A 24 -43.89 19.67 31.08
CA PRO A 24 -43.26 19.47 29.77
C PRO A 24 -43.89 18.34 28.93
N LEU A 25 -44.36 18.68 27.72
CA LEU A 25 -44.84 17.71 26.73
C LEU A 25 -43.72 17.21 25.78
N LYS A 26 -43.09 16.12 26.22
CA LYS A 26 -42.58 14.96 25.45
C LYS A 26 -42.73 14.92 23.90
N GLN A 27 -41.61 14.91 23.18
CA GLN A 27 -41.28 13.92 22.10
C GLN A 27 -39.75 13.97 21.80
N ARG A 28 -38.96 12.89 22.02
CA ARG A 28 -38.49 11.88 21.02
C ARG A 28 -37.93 12.53 19.72
N SER A 29 -36.80 12.14 19.12
CA SER A 29 -35.82 11.04 19.33
C SER A 29 -34.60 11.31 18.39
N THR A 30 -33.35 10.82 18.52
CA THR A 30 -32.66 9.91 19.49
C THR A 30 -31.15 10.22 19.51
N LYS A 31 -30.35 9.47 20.28
CA LYS A 31 -28.88 9.28 20.18
C LYS A 31 -28.58 7.75 20.30
N PRO A 32 -27.38 7.25 20.70
CA PRO A 32 -26.14 7.07 19.94
C PRO A 32 -25.58 5.61 20.04
N TRP A 33 -24.27 5.46 19.80
CA TRP A 33 -23.30 4.52 20.41
C TRP A 33 -22.79 3.28 19.65
N LEU A 34 -21.46 3.12 19.75
CA LEU A 34 -20.69 1.89 19.61
C LEU A 34 -21.21 0.81 20.58
N ARG A 35 -20.97 -0.49 20.31
CA ARG A 35 -20.13 -1.35 21.19
C ARG A 35 -19.82 -2.73 20.56
N TRP A 36 -18.61 -3.21 20.83
CA TRP A 36 -18.11 -4.56 20.55
C TRP A 36 -18.86 -5.70 21.25
N LYS A 37 -19.10 -6.81 20.52
CA LYS A 37 -18.85 -8.25 20.86
C LYS A 37 -19.26 -9.10 19.63
N SER A 38 -18.41 -9.97 19.07
CA SER A 38 -17.94 -11.28 19.56
C SER A 38 -18.98 -12.42 19.46
N GLN A 39 -18.62 -13.43 18.65
CA GLN A 39 -18.87 -14.88 18.82
C GLN A 39 -19.99 -15.59 17.99
N ASN A 40 -19.51 -16.50 17.13
CA ASN A 40 -20.11 -17.73 16.56
C ASN A 40 -21.61 -18.05 16.71
N ARG A 41 -22.28 -18.29 15.58
CA ARG A 41 -22.80 -19.61 15.09
C ARG A 41 -23.50 -19.41 13.73
N THR A 42 -23.12 -20.05 12.63
CA THR A 42 -23.35 -21.46 12.23
C THR A 42 -24.82 -21.83 11.91
N ARG A 43 -25.07 -22.00 10.60
CA ARG A 43 -26.03 -22.93 9.93
C ARG A 43 -27.54 -22.64 9.79
N LEU A 44 -27.98 -22.99 8.57
CA LEU A 44 -29.32 -23.37 8.06
C LEU A 44 -30.26 -22.19 7.69
N LEU A 45 -30.61 -21.88 6.43
CA LEU A 45 -30.85 -22.65 5.18
C LEU A 45 -32.25 -23.31 5.14
N CYS A 46 -33.20 -22.69 4.41
CA CYS A 46 -34.17 -23.35 3.51
C CYS A 46 -35.14 -22.36 2.80
N CYS A 47 -35.71 -22.84 1.68
CA CYS A 47 -36.70 -22.21 0.76
C CYS A 47 -36.18 -21.02 -0.07
N ALA A 48 -36.34 -20.95 -1.39
CA ALA A 48 -37.09 -21.77 -2.37
C ALA A 48 -36.13 -22.53 -3.33
N LEU A 49 -36.28 -23.84 -3.57
CA LEU A 49 -37.21 -24.54 -4.51
C LEU A 49 -36.89 -24.23 -5.99
N ASP A 50 -36.33 -25.18 -6.76
CA ASP A 50 -36.97 -26.38 -7.36
C ASP A 50 -37.65 -25.99 -8.70
N ASN A 51 -37.34 -26.55 -9.87
CA ASN A 51 -37.37 -27.94 -10.36
C ASN A 51 -36.48 -28.00 -11.64
N ARG A 52 -36.13 -29.09 -12.32
CA ARG A 52 -36.51 -30.51 -12.30
C ARG A 52 -35.38 -31.32 -12.95
N LYS A 53 -35.13 -32.55 -12.51
CA LYS A 53 -34.31 -33.53 -13.26
C LYS A 53 -35.19 -34.65 -13.84
N ASP A 54 -34.71 -35.17 -14.98
CA ASP A 54 -34.96 -36.49 -15.55
C ASP A 54 -36.39 -36.88 -15.97
N GLN A 55 -36.62 -36.85 -17.30
CA GLN A 55 -37.47 -37.84 -17.96
C GLN A 55 -36.96 -38.16 -19.38
N GLN A 56 -36.23 -39.29 -19.46
CA GLN A 56 -36.33 -40.35 -20.47
C GLN A 56 -36.90 -40.08 -21.89
N GLN A 57 -36.03 -40.36 -22.87
CA GLN A 57 -36.18 -41.45 -23.86
C GLN A 57 -37.06 -41.24 -25.12
N GLN A 58 -36.48 -41.61 -26.27
CA GLN A 58 -37.07 -41.81 -27.62
C GLN A 58 -37.60 -40.61 -28.42
N LEU A 59 -36.91 -40.26 -29.53
CA LEU A 59 -37.45 -40.33 -30.89
C LEU A 59 -36.31 -40.40 -31.95
N GLY A 60 -36.61 -40.96 -33.13
CA GLY A 60 -35.65 -41.40 -34.17
C GLY A 60 -34.71 -40.36 -34.79
N GLY A 61 -33.83 -40.71 -35.75
CA GLY A 61 -33.76 -41.97 -36.52
C GLY A 61 -33.85 -41.75 -38.04
N ILE A 62 -32.86 -41.04 -38.62
CA ILE A 62 -32.53 -40.93 -40.06
C ILE A 62 -31.00 -40.62 -40.10
N GLY A 63 -30.13 -41.10 -40.98
CA GLY A 63 -30.27 -42.06 -42.09
C GLY A 63 -29.35 -41.67 -43.27
N ALA A 64 -28.30 -42.47 -43.53
CA ALA A 64 -27.28 -42.31 -44.60
C ALA A 64 -26.34 -41.07 -44.46
N THR A 65 -25.10 -41.05 -44.98
CA THR A 65 -24.45 -41.88 -46.02
C THR A 65 -23.10 -42.50 -45.62
N ILE A 66 -22.66 -43.46 -46.45
CA ILE A 66 -21.48 -44.32 -46.35
C ILE A 66 -20.20 -43.60 -46.80
N GLU A 67 -19.08 -43.84 -46.11
CA GLU A 67 -17.84 -44.29 -46.79
C GLU A 67 -17.04 -45.23 -45.87
N GLU A 68 -16.41 -46.24 -46.47
CA GLU A 68 -15.88 -47.44 -45.79
C GLU A 68 -14.42 -47.66 -46.21
N GLU A 69 -13.47 -47.57 -45.26
CA GLU A 69 -12.18 -48.26 -45.36
C GLU A 69 -11.74 -48.80 -43.98
N ARG A 70 -10.96 -49.88 -44.03
CA ARG A 70 -10.71 -50.82 -42.92
C ARG A 70 -9.39 -51.56 -43.20
N PRO A 71 -8.65 -52.07 -42.21
CA PRO A 71 -8.23 -51.47 -40.94
C PRO A 71 -6.70 -51.66 -40.68
N THR A 72 -6.28 -51.45 -39.42
CA THR A 72 -5.04 -51.94 -38.76
C THR A 72 -3.71 -51.39 -39.32
N ASP A 73 -2.89 -50.74 -38.49
CA ASP A 73 -2.14 -51.47 -37.46
C ASP A 73 -1.66 -50.62 -36.25
N ASN A 74 -1.49 -51.31 -35.11
CA ASN A 74 -0.74 -50.93 -33.89
C ASN A 74 -1.22 -49.74 -33.03
N LEU A 75 -0.86 -49.62 -31.74
CA LEU A 75 -0.63 -50.57 -30.63
C LEU A 75 -0.33 -49.71 -29.37
N GLN A 76 -0.98 -49.95 -28.23
CA GLN A 76 -0.69 -49.32 -26.91
C GLN A 76 -0.89 -47.77 -26.85
N ASP A 77 -1.30 -47.14 -25.74
CA ASP A 77 -1.60 -47.58 -24.38
C ASP A 77 -2.90 -46.95 -23.87
N THR A 78 -3.61 -47.62 -22.95
CA THR A 78 -4.60 -46.96 -22.07
C THR A 78 -4.56 -47.61 -20.70
N SER A 79 -3.62 -47.16 -19.88
CA SER A 79 -3.59 -47.45 -18.45
C SER A 79 -4.28 -46.30 -17.69
N GLN A 80 -5.56 -46.47 -17.36
CA GLN A 80 -6.24 -45.58 -16.43
C GLN A 80 -5.81 -45.87 -14.99
N SER A 81 -5.09 -44.94 -14.36
CA SER A 81 -4.95 -44.84 -12.90
C SER A 81 -4.37 -43.46 -12.56
N GLY A 82 -4.96 -42.65 -11.69
CA GLY A 82 -6.24 -42.77 -11.00
C GLY A 82 -6.61 -41.40 -10.40
N GLN A 83 -7.81 -41.29 -9.81
CA GLN A 83 -8.20 -40.06 -9.10
C GLN A 83 -7.30 -39.85 -7.89
N GLN A 84 -6.73 -38.66 -7.77
CA GLN A 84 -6.30 -38.11 -6.49
C GLN A 84 -6.86 -36.70 -6.36
N ASP A 85 -7.80 -36.55 -5.43
CA ASP A 85 -8.30 -35.26 -4.98
C ASP A 85 -7.15 -34.48 -4.35
N ASP A 86 -6.73 -33.40 -4.99
CA ASP A 86 -5.97 -32.36 -4.31
C ASP A 86 -6.84 -31.11 -4.20
N GLY A 87 -7.32 -30.87 -2.98
CA GLY A 87 -8.02 -29.65 -2.56
C GLY A 87 -7.08 -28.44 -2.49
N GLY A 88 -6.23 -28.26 -3.49
CA GLY A 88 -5.40 -27.09 -3.70
C GLY A 88 -6.30 -25.88 -3.79
N SER A 89 -6.35 -25.11 -2.69
CA SER A 89 -7.18 -23.91 -2.58
C SER A 89 -7.06 -23.03 -3.83
N SER A 90 -8.15 -22.36 -4.23
CA SER A 90 -8.14 -21.47 -5.41
C SER A 90 -7.00 -20.43 -5.36
N LEU A 91 -6.57 -20.04 -4.15
CA LEU A 91 -5.40 -19.20 -3.92
C LEU A 91 -4.07 -19.89 -4.28
N TYR A 92 -3.90 -21.18 -4.00
CA TYR A 92 -2.67 -21.91 -4.35
C TYR A 92 -2.48 -22.01 -5.87
N ASN A 93 -3.52 -22.39 -6.62
CA ASN A 93 -3.45 -22.44 -8.09
C ASN A 93 -3.30 -21.03 -8.72
N PHE A 94 -3.81 -19.98 -8.07
CA PHE A 94 -3.59 -18.59 -8.50
C PHE A 94 -2.16 -18.09 -8.22
N LEU A 95 -1.59 -18.44 -7.06
CA LEU A 95 -0.22 -18.06 -6.66
C LEU A 95 0.86 -18.91 -7.37
N TYR A 96 0.51 -20.13 -7.80
CA TYR A 96 1.42 -21.12 -8.36
C TYR A 96 0.80 -21.89 -9.56
N PRO A 97 0.53 -21.23 -10.70
CA PRO A 97 0.01 -21.91 -11.90
C PRO A 97 0.90 -23.10 -12.32
N SER A 98 0.26 -24.16 -12.81
CA SER A 98 0.92 -25.39 -13.26
C SER A 98 1.65 -25.19 -14.58
N LYS A 99 2.73 -25.97 -14.79
CA LYS A 99 3.69 -25.78 -15.89
C LYS A 99 3.08 -25.85 -17.31
N GLU A 100 1.92 -26.49 -17.43
CA GLU A 100 1.18 -26.72 -18.69
C GLU A 100 0.42 -25.48 -19.20
N LEU A 101 0.23 -24.45 -18.37
CA LEU A 101 -0.47 -23.20 -18.72
C LEU A 101 0.47 -22.02 -19.03
N LEU A 102 1.79 -22.22 -18.96
CA LEU A 102 2.74 -21.18 -19.38
C LEU A 102 2.82 -21.18 -20.91
N PRO A 103 2.57 -20.03 -21.59
CA PRO A 103 2.79 -19.92 -23.02
C PRO A 103 4.22 -20.33 -23.36
N ASP A 104 4.37 -20.92 -24.55
CA ASP A 104 5.67 -21.34 -25.07
C ASP A 104 6.68 -20.18 -25.07
N ASP A 105 7.97 -20.49 -25.06
CA ASP A 105 9.03 -19.48 -24.96
C ASP A 105 8.97 -18.58 -26.20
N LYS A 106 8.26 -17.45 -26.06
CA LYS A 106 8.26 -16.35 -27.01
C LYS A 106 9.65 -15.73 -26.97
N GLU A 107 10.59 -16.33 -27.70
CA GLU A 107 11.85 -15.72 -28.07
C GLU A 107 11.54 -14.38 -28.73
N MET A 108 11.69 -13.31 -27.96
CA MET A 108 11.35 -11.96 -28.39
C MET A 108 12.58 -11.30 -29.00
N THR A 109 12.39 -10.60 -30.11
CA THR A 109 13.46 -9.77 -30.66
C THR A 109 13.68 -8.55 -29.76
N ILE A 110 14.84 -7.91 -29.86
CA ILE A 110 15.11 -6.65 -29.13
C ILE A 110 14.06 -5.58 -29.46
N PHE A 111 13.51 -5.57 -30.68
CA PHE A 111 12.42 -4.67 -31.06
C PHE A 111 11.11 -4.99 -30.34
N ASP A 112 10.76 -6.28 -30.19
CA ASP A 112 9.58 -6.70 -29.43
C ASP A 112 9.71 -6.30 -27.95
N HIS A 113 10.90 -6.46 -27.36
CA HIS A 113 11.16 -6.06 -25.97
C HIS A 113 11.03 -4.53 -25.78
N LEU A 114 11.49 -3.73 -26.74
CA LEU A 114 11.33 -2.26 -26.72
C LEU A 114 9.86 -1.83 -26.93
N GLU A 115 9.08 -2.55 -27.74
CA GLU A 115 7.66 -2.27 -27.91
C GLU A 115 6.86 -2.65 -26.65
N GLU A 116 7.21 -3.77 -25.99
CA GLU A 116 6.69 -4.11 -24.67
C GLU A 116 7.03 -2.99 -23.67
N LEU A 117 8.26 -2.50 -23.59
CA LEU A 117 8.61 -1.35 -22.73
C LEU A 117 7.72 -0.13 -22.98
N ARG A 118 7.50 0.26 -24.25
CA ARG A 118 6.61 1.39 -24.60
C ARG A 118 5.19 1.15 -24.08
N GLN A 119 4.63 -0.03 -24.34
CA GLN A 119 3.26 -0.36 -23.93
C GLN A 119 3.11 -0.35 -22.41
N ARG A 120 4.07 -0.94 -21.68
CA ARG A 120 4.14 -0.96 -20.21
C ARG A 120 4.20 0.46 -19.63
N VAL A 121 5.09 1.30 -20.17
CA VAL A 121 5.20 2.71 -19.76
C VAL A 121 3.88 3.45 -20.00
N PHE A 122 3.23 3.30 -21.16
CA PHE A 122 1.97 3.97 -21.46
C PHE A 122 0.83 3.56 -20.49
N VAL A 123 0.71 2.27 -20.18
CA VAL A 123 -0.25 1.76 -19.18
C VAL A 123 0.04 2.34 -17.79
N SER A 124 1.31 2.36 -17.36
CA SER A 124 1.70 2.92 -16.06
C SER A 124 1.38 4.43 -15.95
N VAL A 125 1.63 5.21 -17.02
CA VAL A 125 1.33 6.65 -17.07
C VAL A 125 -0.18 6.91 -17.03
N LEU A 126 -0.98 6.11 -17.73
CA LEU A 126 -2.45 6.23 -17.66
C LEU A 126 -2.99 5.86 -16.27
N ALA A 127 -2.48 4.79 -15.64
CA ALA A 127 -2.90 4.39 -14.30
C ALA A 127 -2.54 5.44 -13.24
N VAL A 128 -1.32 5.99 -13.28
CA VAL A 128 -0.89 7.09 -12.40
C VAL A 128 -1.68 8.37 -12.68
N GLY A 129 -1.91 8.71 -13.95
CA GLY A 129 -2.73 9.87 -14.33
C GLY A 129 -4.17 9.79 -13.78
N ALA A 130 -4.80 8.62 -13.89
CA ALA A 130 -6.12 8.38 -13.30
C ALA A 130 -6.08 8.47 -11.75
N ALA A 131 -5.04 7.94 -11.11
CA ALA A 131 -4.86 8.03 -9.66
C ALA A 131 -4.64 9.48 -9.18
N ILE A 132 -3.87 10.29 -9.90
CA ILE A 132 -3.68 11.73 -9.61
C ILE A 132 -4.99 12.50 -9.77
N LEU A 133 -5.75 12.28 -10.86
CA LEU A 133 -7.05 12.92 -11.06
C LEU A 133 -8.05 12.55 -9.94
N SER A 134 -8.03 11.29 -9.49
CA SER A 134 -8.83 10.84 -8.34
C SER A 134 -8.37 11.52 -7.04
N CYS A 135 -7.07 11.56 -6.76
CA CYS A 135 -6.53 12.24 -5.57
C CYS A 135 -6.78 13.75 -5.57
N PHE A 136 -6.81 14.39 -6.74
CA PHE A 136 -7.12 15.81 -6.85
C PHE A 136 -8.57 16.11 -6.44
N ALA A 137 -9.53 15.25 -6.80
CA ALA A 137 -10.92 15.37 -6.37
C ALA A 137 -11.11 15.24 -4.85
N PHE A 138 -10.32 14.37 -4.19
CA PHE A 138 -10.34 14.16 -2.73
C PHE A 138 -9.20 14.89 -1.98
N SER A 139 -8.58 15.89 -2.61
CA SER A 139 -7.35 16.53 -2.12
C SER A 139 -7.49 17.17 -0.73
N LYS A 140 -8.67 17.70 -0.39
CA LYS A 140 -8.94 18.27 0.94
C LYS A 140 -8.92 17.22 2.05
N ASP A 141 -9.50 16.05 1.81
CA ASP A 141 -9.53 14.95 2.78
C ASP A 141 -8.14 14.36 2.98
N LEU A 142 -7.33 14.29 1.89
CA LEU A 142 -5.92 13.92 1.95
C LEU A 142 -5.08 14.91 2.77
N ILE A 143 -5.29 16.21 2.59
CA ILE A 143 -4.61 17.26 3.39
C ILE A 143 -4.93 17.09 4.88
N ILE A 144 -6.19 16.90 5.25
CA ILE A 144 -6.61 16.68 6.65
C ILE A 144 -6.00 15.39 7.23
N LEU A 145 -5.93 14.31 6.44
CA LEU A 145 -5.28 13.07 6.84
C LEU A 145 -3.78 13.28 7.11
N LEU A 146 -3.07 13.97 6.22
CA LEU A 146 -1.64 14.24 6.36
C LEU A 146 -1.32 15.31 7.42
N GLU A 147 -2.27 16.15 7.83
CA GLU A 147 -2.14 17.13 8.92
C GLU A 147 -2.22 16.50 10.32
N ALA A 148 -2.94 15.39 10.47
CA ALA A 148 -3.17 14.72 11.76
C ALA A 148 -1.92 14.53 12.66
N PRO A 149 -0.74 14.07 12.18
CA PRO A 149 0.44 13.92 13.04
C PRO A 149 1.02 15.24 13.56
N VAL A 150 0.84 16.37 12.86
CA VAL A 150 1.25 17.71 13.36
C VAL A 150 0.21 18.31 14.30
N SER A 151 -1.09 18.12 14.02
CA SER A 151 -2.16 18.66 14.87
C SER A 151 -2.04 18.17 16.32
N ALA A 152 -1.57 16.93 16.52
CA ALA A 152 -1.27 16.36 17.83
C ALA A 152 -0.14 17.10 18.61
N GLN A 153 0.71 17.87 17.94
CA GLN A 153 1.82 18.63 18.52
C GLN A 153 1.49 20.12 18.73
N GLY A 154 0.29 20.58 18.34
CA GLY A 154 -0.18 21.95 18.58
C GLY A 154 0.50 23.05 17.74
N VAL A 155 1.31 22.69 16.74
CA VAL A 155 1.96 23.63 15.82
C VAL A 155 0.92 24.32 14.94
N ARG A 156 1.10 25.63 14.71
CA ARG A 156 0.21 26.42 13.85
C ARG A 156 0.87 26.65 12.50
N PHE A 157 0.15 26.33 11.42
CA PHE A 157 0.62 26.63 10.07
C PHE A 157 0.51 28.12 9.76
N LEU A 158 1.56 28.65 9.14
CA LEU A 158 1.55 29.94 8.47
C LEU A 158 1.41 29.73 6.97
N GLN A 159 0.62 30.61 6.35
CA GLN A 159 0.59 30.78 4.91
C GLN A 159 1.45 32.00 4.56
N LEU A 160 2.61 31.75 3.94
CA LEU A 160 3.56 32.77 3.51
C LEU A 160 3.10 33.51 2.26
N SER A 161 2.22 32.92 1.45
CA SER A 161 1.66 33.56 0.26
C SER A 161 0.26 33.07 -0.10
N PRO A 162 -0.65 33.93 -0.61
CA PRO A 162 -2.02 33.53 -0.96
C PRO A 162 -2.11 32.35 -1.95
N GLY A 163 -1.13 32.19 -2.84
CA GLY A 163 -1.05 31.09 -3.80
C GLY A 163 -0.42 29.79 -3.28
N GLU A 164 0.23 29.80 -2.11
CA GLU A 164 0.98 28.65 -1.55
C GLU A 164 0.08 27.41 -1.45
N PHE A 165 -1.08 27.55 -0.80
CA PHE A 165 -2.05 26.47 -0.61
C PHE A 165 -2.51 25.79 -1.91
N PHE A 166 -2.60 26.54 -3.02
CA PHE A 166 -2.98 25.98 -4.32
C PHE A 166 -1.87 25.06 -4.88
N PHE A 167 -0.61 25.52 -4.84
CA PHE A 167 0.52 24.70 -5.26
C PHE A 167 0.74 23.50 -4.34
N THR A 168 0.59 23.66 -3.03
CA THR A 168 0.66 22.54 -2.07
C THR A 168 -0.44 21.52 -2.32
N THR A 169 -1.68 21.95 -2.63
CA THR A 169 -2.77 21.05 -3.02
C THR A 169 -2.43 20.23 -4.27
N LEU A 170 -1.83 20.87 -5.28
CA LEU A 170 -1.34 20.17 -6.48
C LEU A 170 -0.24 19.17 -6.14
N LYS A 171 0.79 19.56 -5.35
CA LYS A 171 1.85 18.65 -4.87
C LYS A 171 1.25 17.44 -4.14
N VAL A 172 0.38 17.64 -3.16
CA VAL A 172 -0.29 16.56 -2.40
C VAL A 172 -1.04 15.63 -3.34
N SER A 173 -1.86 16.14 -4.25
CA SER A 173 -2.61 15.29 -5.19
C SER A 173 -1.70 14.49 -6.14
N GLY A 174 -0.60 15.09 -6.59
CA GLY A 174 0.39 14.44 -7.45
C GLY A 174 1.14 13.31 -6.74
N TYR A 175 1.71 13.59 -5.56
CA TYR A 175 2.43 12.58 -4.77
C TYR A 175 1.49 11.49 -4.24
N CYS A 176 0.29 11.81 -3.73
CA CYS A 176 -0.68 10.80 -3.31
C CYS A 176 -1.16 9.94 -4.49
N GLY A 177 -1.39 10.54 -5.67
CA GLY A 177 -1.73 9.79 -6.88
C GLY A 177 -0.60 8.86 -7.34
N LEU A 178 0.66 9.32 -7.25
CA LEU A 178 1.84 8.51 -7.53
C LEU A 178 1.99 7.36 -6.52
N LEU A 179 1.76 7.61 -5.23
CA LEU A 179 1.77 6.60 -4.16
C LEU A 179 0.68 5.54 -4.36
N LEU A 180 -0.56 5.94 -4.70
CA LEU A 180 -1.65 5.00 -4.98
C LEU A 180 -1.47 4.25 -6.31
N GLY A 181 -0.91 4.89 -7.34
CA GLY A 181 -0.60 4.26 -8.62
C GLY A 181 0.62 3.35 -8.61
N SER A 182 1.49 3.49 -7.59
CA SER A 182 2.76 2.76 -7.49
C SER A 182 2.69 1.23 -7.59
N PRO A 183 1.66 0.49 -7.12
CA PRO A 183 1.63 -0.97 -7.29
C PRO A 183 1.44 -1.36 -8.75
N ILE A 184 0.75 -0.53 -9.55
CA ILE A 184 0.64 -0.73 -11.00
C ILE A 184 2.01 -0.47 -11.63
N ILE A 185 2.73 0.59 -11.24
CA ILE A 185 4.10 0.83 -11.73
C ILE A 185 5.02 -0.37 -11.42
N LEU A 186 4.98 -0.88 -10.18
CA LEU A 186 5.78 -2.04 -9.75
C LEU A 186 5.39 -3.32 -10.50
N TYR A 187 4.10 -3.55 -10.73
CA TYR A 187 3.61 -4.65 -11.55
C TYR A 187 4.17 -4.55 -12.98
N GLU A 188 4.07 -3.40 -13.64
CA GLU A 188 4.54 -3.24 -15.03
C GLU A 188 6.07 -3.33 -15.14
N ILE A 189 6.83 -2.84 -14.15
CA ILE A 189 8.29 -3.00 -14.08
C ILE A 189 8.68 -4.48 -13.96
N ILE A 190 8.03 -5.24 -13.07
CA ILE A 190 8.37 -6.66 -12.88
C ILE A 190 7.86 -7.50 -14.07
N ALA A 191 6.71 -7.14 -14.66
CA ALA A 191 6.19 -7.75 -15.88
C ALA A 191 7.06 -7.47 -17.12
N PHE A 192 7.81 -6.37 -17.14
CA PHE A 192 8.82 -6.10 -18.17
C PHE A 192 10.08 -6.96 -18.01
N VAL A 193 10.44 -7.38 -16.78
CA VAL A 193 11.57 -8.28 -16.50
C VAL A 193 11.20 -9.77 -16.73
N LEU A 194 9.91 -10.13 -16.62
CA LEU A 194 9.34 -11.46 -16.84
C LEU A 194 9.82 -12.25 -18.09
N PRO A 195 10.15 -11.63 -19.25
CA PRO A 195 10.64 -12.35 -20.43
C PRO A 195 12.11 -12.77 -20.32
N GLY A 196 12.90 -12.12 -19.47
CA GLY A 196 14.32 -12.42 -19.27
C GLY A 196 14.58 -13.53 -18.24
N LEU A 197 13.52 -14.15 -17.68
CA LEU A 197 13.60 -15.20 -16.67
C LEU A 197 13.21 -16.56 -17.24
N THR A 198 13.82 -17.62 -16.72
CA THR A 198 13.51 -19.00 -17.10
C THR A 198 12.10 -19.41 -16.64
N ARG A 199 11.53 -20.45 -17.27
CA ARG A 199 10.17 -20.94 -16.94
C ARG A 199 10.01 -21.35 -15.46
N ASP A 200 11.07 -21.89 -14.84
CA ASP A 200 11.04 -22.28 -13.42
C ASP A 200 11.17 -21.07 -12.47
N GLU A 201 11.90 -20.01 -12.84
CA GLU A 201 11.98 -18.76 -12.08
C GLU A 201 10.69 -17.93 -12.16
N ARG A 202 10.00 -17.95 -13.32
CA ARG A 202 8.70 -17.29 -13.52
C ARG A 202 7.67 -17.65 -12.44
N ARG A 203 7.74 -18.86 -11.88
CA ARG A 203 6.85 -19.32 -10.80
C ARG A 203 7.00 -18.52 -9.50
N PHE A 204 8.17 -17.93 -9.24
CA PHE A 204 8.42 -17.09 -8.05
C PHE A 204 8.00 -15.62 -8.26
N LEU A 205 7.76 -15.18 -9.50
CA LEU A 205 7.39 -13.78 -9.75
C LEU A 205 6.01 -13.41 -9.19
N GLY A 206 5.03 -14.30 -9.26
CA GLY A 206 3.69 -14.09 -8.70
C GLY A 206 3.70 -13.64 -7.22
N PRO A 207 4.27 -14.44 -6.29
CA PRO A 207 4.38 -14.03 -4.89
C PRO A 207 5.32 -12.84 -4.67
N ILE A 208 6.35 -12.62 -5.50
CA ILE A 208 7.22 -11.43 -5.42
C ILE A 208 6.45 -10.15 -5.75
N VAL A 209 5.60 -10.15 -6.79
CA VAL A 209 4.79 -8.99 -7.22
C VAL A 209 3.69 -8.64 -6.20
N LEU A 210 3.04 -9.66 -5.63
CA LEU A 210 2.06 -9.45 -4.57
C LEU A 210 2.76 -8.96 -3.29
N GLY A 211 3.90 -9.55 -2.95
CA GLY A 211 4.75 -9.13 -1.84
C GLY A 211 5.26 -7.69 -1.99
N SER A 212 5.68 -7.28 -3.18
CA SER A 212 6.21 -5.94 -3.45
C SER A 212 5.16 -4.85 -3.27
N SER A 213 3.92 -5.13 -3.71
CA SER A 213 2.76 -4.26 -3.54
C SER A 213 2.39 -4.09 -2.06
N VAL A 214 2.33 -5.20 -1.31
CA VAL A 214 2.09 -5.18 0.15
C VAL A 214 3.20 -4.45 0.89
N LEU A 215 4.47 -4.70 0.51
CA LEU A 215 5.63 -4.11 1.16
C LEU A 215 5.75 -2.60 0.84
N PHE A 216 5.33 -2.15 -0.34
CA PHE A 216 5.22 -0.71 -0.65
C PHE A 216 4.25 -0.02 0.31
N TYR A 217 3.01 -0.52 0.41
CA TYR A 217 2.02 0.05 1.32
C TYR A 217 2.42 -0.06 2.80
N ALA A 218 3.13 -1.12 3.19
CA ALA A 218 3.74 -1.22 4.51
C ALA A 218 4.80 -0.12 4.74
N GLY A 219 5.59 0.23 3.72
CA GLY A 219 6.53 1.36 3.75
C GLY A 219 5.85 2.72 3.87
N ILE A 220 4.72 2.94 3.17
CA ILE A 220 3.89 4.16 3.36
C ILE A 220 3.35 4.20 4.79
N ALA A 221 2.77 3.11 5.29
CA ALA A 221 2.20 3.05 6.63
C ALA A 221 3.28 3.28 7.71
N PHE A 222 4.46 2.69 7.55
CA PHE A 222 5.61 2.86 8.43
C PHE A 222 6.16 4.30 8.41
N SER A 223 6.29 4.92 7.24
CA SER A 223 6.73 6.31 7.16
C SER A 223 5.75 7.26 7.84
N TYR A 224 4.46 7.16 7.55
CA TYR A 224 3.43 8.01 8.15
C TYR A 224 3.27 7.78 9.66
N ALA A 225 3.29 6.52 10.13
CA ALA A 225 3.02 6.18 11.53
C ALA A 225 4.27 6.24 12.44
N VAL A 226 5.48 6.16 11.90
CA VAL A 226 6.73 6.09 12.68
C VAL A 226 7.70 7.21 12.31
N LEU A 227 8.12 7.34 11.04
CA LEU A 227 9.17 8.30 10.67
C LEU A 227 8.68 9.74 10.77
N THR A 228 7.49 10.04 10.24
CA THR A 228 6.88 11.37 10.31
C THR A 228 6.78 11.85 11.76
N PRO A 229 6.04 11.19 12.69
CA PRO A 229 5.96 11.67 14.07
C PRO A 229 7.31 11.70 14.81
N ALA A 230 8.26 10.81 14.49
CA ALA A 230 9.60 10.86 15.07
C ALA A 230 10.37 12.12 14.65
N ALA A 231 10.36 12.46 13.35
CA ALA A 231 10.97 13.68 12.83
C ALA A 231 10.32 14.95 13.40
N LEU A 232 8.98 14.99 13.40
CA LEU A 232 8.21 16.13 13.90
C LEU A 232 8.48 16.38 15.39
N THR A 233 8.47 15.31 16.20
CA THR A 233 8.77 15.38 17.63
C THR A 233 10.19 15.88 17.89
N PHE A 234 11.17 15.48 17.07
CA PHE A 234 12.52 16.02 17.16
C PHE A 234 12.55 17.53 16.89
N PHE A 235 11.94 18.00 15.79
CA PHE A 235 11.93 19.43 15.46
C PHE A 235 11.26 20.30 16.53
N VAL A 236 10.13 19.84 17.08
CA VAL A 236 9.43 20.56 18.17
C VAL A 236 10.28 20.60 19.44
N ASN A 237 10.83 19.46 19.89
CA ASN A 237 11.68 19.40 21.09
C ASN A 237 12.99 20.19 20.94
N TYR A 238 13.51 20.34 19.71
CA TYR A 238 14.70 21.13 19.43
C TYR A 238 14.44 22.64 19.43
N ALA A 239 13.24 23.07 19.02
CA ALA A 239 12.82 24.48 19.04
C ALA A 239 12.31 24.95 20.43
N GLU A 240 11.96 24.03 21.32
CA GLU A 240 11.39 24.31 22.63
C GLU A 240 12.29 25.23 23.48
N GLY A 241 11.70 26.32 23.99
CA GLY A 241 12.42 27.33 24.79
C GLY A 241 13.29 28.31 23.99
N ALA A 242 13.43 28.15 22.66
CA ALA A 242 14.21 29.05 21.81
C ALA A 242 13.34 29.98 20.94
N VAL A 243 12.33 29.46 20.24
CA VAL A 243 11.49 30.21 19.27
C VAL A 243 10.06 29.67 19.29
N GLU A 244 9.06 30.51 18.98
CA GLU A 244 7.70 30.02 18.69
C GLU A 244 7.69 29.15 17.43
N SER A 245 7.17 27.92 17.55
CA SER A 245 7.14 26.93 16.45
C SER A 245 6.04 27.28 15.44
N LEU A 246 6.42 28.00 14.37
CA LEU A 246 5.54 28.44 13.28
C LEU A 246 6.06 27.88 11.95
N TRP A 247 5.25 27.06 11.26
CA TRP A 247 5.72 26.26 10.12
C TRP A 247 5.01 26.66 8.82
N SER A 248 5.73 26.69 7.70
CA SER A 248 5.13 26.84 6.36
C SER A 248 4.37 25.57 5.98
N ILE A 249 3.17 25.76 5.42
CA ILE A 249 2.35 24.66 4.94
C ILE A 249 3.03 23.91 3.79
N ASP A 250 3.63 24.62 2.83
CA ASP A 250 4.28 23.98 1.68
C ASP A 250 5.49 23.15 2.07
N GLN A 251 6.35 23.67 2.94
CA GLN A 251 7.54 22.96 3.44
C GLN A 251 7.16 21.71 4.25
N TYR A 252 6.11 21.79 5.07
CA TYR A 252 5.62 20.64 5.82
C TYR A 252 5.13 19.51 4.91
N PHE A 253 4.24 19.82 3.96
CA PHE A 253 3.71 18.80 3.05
C PHE A 253 4.81 18.26 2.13
N GLU A 254 5.73 19.09 1.65
CA GLU A 254 6.88 18.62 0.85
C GLU A 254 7.77 17.64 1.64
N PHE A 255 8.10 17.97 2.88
CA PHE A 255 8.84 17.06 3.77
C PHE A 255 8.11 15.72 3.95
N VAL A 256 6.83 15.72 4.32
CA VAL A 256 6.07 14.48 4.57
C VAL A 256 5.88 13.65 3.30
N LEU A 257 5.56 14.28 2.16
CA LEU A 257 5.33 13.58 0.90
C LEU A 257 6.62 12.93 0.37
N ILE A 258 7.75 13.64 0.40
CA ILE A 258 9.04 13.09 -0.02
C ILE A 258 9.48 11.98 0.95
N LEU A 259 9.30 12.15 2.27
CA LEU A 259 9.57 11.13 3.28
C LEU A 259 8.75 9.84 3.04
N MET A 260 7.45 9.97 2.75
CA MET A 260 6.58 8.84 2.43
C MET A 260 6.98 8.15 1.11
N PHE A 261 7.27 8.93 0.07
CA PHE A 261 7.64 8.40 -1.25
C PHE A 261 9.01 7.70 -1.24
N SER A 262 10.02 8.35 -0.66
CA SER A 262 11.36 7.76 -0.50
C SER A 262 11.35 6.49 0.34
N THR A 263 10.58 6.46 1.44
CA THR A 263 10.46 5.25 2.27
C THR A 263 9.71 4.15 1.53
N GLY A 264 8.61 4.44 0.83
CA GLY A 264 7.88 3.47 0.02
C GLY A 264 8.76 2.82 -1.07
N LEU A 265 9.56 3.63 -1.77
CA LEU A 265 10.56 3.12 -2.72
C LEU A 265 11.68 2.32 -2.04
N SER A 266 12.13 2.74 -0.86
CA SER A 266 13.16 2.02 -0.09
C SER A 266 12.69 0.62 0.33
N PHE A 267 11.40 0.45 0.61
CA PHE A 267 10.78 -0.85 0.87
C PHE A 267 10.76 -1.78 -0.36
N GLN A 268 11.16 -1.30 -1.55
CA GLN A 268 11.39 -2.16 -2.73
C GLN A 268 12.82 -2.72 -2.80
N VAL A 269 13.78 -2.21 -2.01
CA VAL A 269 15.14 -2.75 -1.98
C VAL A 269 15.17 -4.24 -1.63
N PRO A 270 14.45 -4.74 -0.60
CA PRO A 270 14.37 -6.18 -0.32
C PRO A 270 13.76 -7.00 -1.46
N VAL A 271 12.77 -6.44 -2.18
CA VAL A 271 12.13 -7.09 -3.34
C VAL A 271 13.15 -7.30 -4.46
N ILE A 272 13.94 -6.26 -4.77
CA ILE A 272 14.99 -6.31 -5.79
C ILE A 272 16.10 -7.29 -5.36
N GLN A 273 16.49 -7.31 -4.09
CA GLN A 273 17.47 -8.28 -3.57
C GLN A 273 16.96 -9.72 -3.71
N LEU A 274 15.70 -9.99 -3.35
CA LEU A 274 15.08 -11.30 -3.53
C LEU A 274 15.04 -11.70 -5.01
N LEU A 275 14.67 -10.80 -5.92
CA LEU A 275 14.67 -11.06 -7.36
C LEU A 275 16.07 -11.42 -7.88
N LEU A 276 17.09 -10.64 -7.53
CA LEU A 276 18.49 -10.89 -7.96
C LEU A 276 19.04 -12.21 -7.40
N GLY A 277 18.67 -12.58 -6.17
CA GLY A 277 19.03 -13.87 -5.56
C GLY A 277 18.29 -15.07 -6.17
N GLN A 278 17.04 -14.88 -6.63
CA GLN A 278 16.31 -15.93 -7.36
C GLN A 278 16.88 -16.19 -8.75
N VAL A 279 17.33 -15.16 -9.47
CA VAL A 279 18.02 -15.31 -10.77
C VAL A 279 19.48 -15.77 -10.61
N GLY A 280 20.02 -15.78 -9.38
CA GLY A 280 21.40 -16.20 -9.10
C GLY A 280 22.47 -15.21 -9.55
N LEU A 281 22.10 -13.95 -9.82
CA LEU A 281 23.04 -12.90 -10.24
C LEU A 281 23.95 -12.42 -9.09
N VAL A 282 23.47 -12.51 -7.85
CA VAL A 282 24.18 -12.07 -6.64
C VAL A 282 23.80 -12.98 -5.47
N SER A 283 24.80 -13.55 -4.78
CA SER A 283 24.57 -14.37 -3.58
C SER A 283 24.30 -13.53 -2.32
N GLY A 284 23.64 -14.10 -1.32
CA GLY A 284 23.38 -13.40 -0.05
C GLY A 284 24.67 -12.96 0.66
N ASP A 285 25.74 -13.76 0.58
CA ASP A 285 27.05 -13.43 1.13
C ASP A 285 27.76 -12.29 0.38
N GLN A 286 27.61 -12.21 -0.94
CA GLN A 286 28.15 -11.08 -1.71
C GLN A 286 27.46 -9.78 -1.32
N MET A 287 26.13 -9.77 -1.15
CA MET A 287 25.40 -8.60 -0.65
C MET A 287 25.90 -8.20 0.74
N LEU A 288 25.96 -9.15 1.69
CA LEU A 288 26.42 -8.87 3.05
C LEU A 288 27.89 -8.39 3.10
N SER A 289 28.75 -8.77 2.16
CA SER A 289 30.14 -8.27 2.10
C SER A 289 30.24 -6.77 1.75
N ILE A 290 29.28 -6.24 0.98
CA ILE A 290 29.28 -4.88 0.44
C ILE A 290 28.59 -3.87 1.40
N TRP A 291 28.10 -4.32 2.56
CA TRP A 291 27.32 -3.52 3.53
C TRP A 291 27.90 -2.14 3.86
N ARG A 292 29.23 -1.99 3.91
CA ARG A 292 29.91 -0.71 4.19
C ARG A 292 29.67 0.34 3.11
N TYR A 293 29.67 -0.08 1.84
CA TYR A 293 29.36 0.80 0.71
C TYR A 293 27.89 1.20 0.72
N VAL A 294 27.00 0.27 1.10
CA VAL A 294 25.57 0.55 1.21
C VAL A 294 25.24 1.48 2.38
N LEU A 295 25.96 1.41 3.50
CA LEU A 295 25.84 2.39 4.58
C LEU A 295 26.14 3.82 4.08
N VAL A 296 27.24 4.00 3.35
CA VAL A 296 27.57 5.31 2.74
C VAL A 296 26.51 5.70 1.71
N GLY A 297 26.11 4.77 0.84
CA GLY A 297 25.07 4.98 -0.16
C GLY A 297 23.71 5.38 0.43
N SER A 298 23.28 4.77 1.55
CA SER A 298 22.03 5.12 2.23
C SER A 298 22.08 6.50 2.89
N VAL A 299 23.24 6.88 3.44
CA VAL A 299 23.44 8.22 4.02
C VAL A 299 23.46 9.30 2.93
N VAL A 300 24.06 9.02 1.76
CA VAL A 300 24.04 9.92 0.60
C VAL A 300 22.64 10.00 -0.01
N ALA A 301 21.94 8.88 -0.18
CA ALA A 301 20.55 8.86 -0.65
C ALA A 301 19.65 9.67 0.30
N ALA A 302 19.81 9.49 1.61
CA ALA A 302 19.09 10.28 2.60
C ALA A 302 19.40 11.79 2.51
N ALA A 303 20.65 12.19 2.26
CA ALA A 303 20.99 13.60 2.07
C ALA A 303 20.28 14.23 0.85
N VAL A 304 20.13 13.47 -0.24
CA VAL A 304 19.46 13.93 -1.47
C VAL A 304 17.93 13.93 -1.31
N LEU A 305 17.38 12.98 -0.56
CA LEU A 305 15.94 12.81 -0.37
C LEU A 305 15.36 13.63 0.78
N THR A 306 16.19 14.21 1.66
CA THR A 306 15.74 14.98 2.83
C THR A 306 15.74 16.48 2.51
N PRO A 307 14.56 17.13 2.32
CA PRO A 307 14.53 18.54 1.94
C PRO A 307 15.00 19.48 3.06
N SER A 308 14.94 19.07 4.32
CA SER A 308 15.40 19.86 5.47
C SER A 308 16.91 19.86 5.66
N THR A 309 17.67 18.98 4.96
CA THR A 309 19.15 18.86 5.01
C THR A 309 19.78 18.76 6.41
N ASP A 310 19.02 18.38 7.43
CA ASP A 310 19.50 18.23 8.81
C ASP A 310 20.04 16.81 9.09
N PRO A 311 21.11 16.66 9.90
CA PRO A 311 21.72 15.36 10.13
C PRO A 311 20.81 14.33 10.82
N LEU A 312 19.77 14.74 11.57
CA LEU A 312 18.95 13.79 12.31
C LEU A 312 17.89 13.16 11.42
N THR A 313 17.12 13.93 10.65
CA THR A 313 16.17 13.33 9.70
C THR A 313 16.88 12.53 8.62
N GLN A 314 18.09 12.95 8.20
CA GLN A 314 18.96 12.16 7.34
C GLN A 314 19.30 10.79 7.95
N MET A 315 19.68 10.72 9.24
CA MET A 315 19.92 9.46 9.93
C MET A 315 18.64 8.64 10.16
N LEU A 316 17.52 9.32 10.43
CA LEU A 316 16.19 8.71 10.63
C LEU A 316 15.66 8.05 9.34
N LEU A 317 16.03 8.55 8.16
CA LEU A 317 15.78 7.89 6.87
C LEU A 317 16.81 6.80 6.58
N ALA A 318 18.11 7.10 6.75
CA ALA A 318 19.20 6.17 6.40
C ALA A 318 19.17 4.88 7.24
N GLY A 319 18.78 4.94 8.51
CA GLY A 319 18.67 3.78 9.39
C GLY A 319 17.72 2.70 8.85
N PRO A 320 16.44 3.03 8.57
CA PRO A 320 15.51 2.15 7.87
C PRO A 320 16.02 1.64 6.52
N LEU A 321 16.64 2.47 5.67
CA LEU A 321 17.21 2.01 4.39
C LEU A 321 18.25 0.90 4.60
N LEU A 322 19.20 1.11 5.53
CA LEU A 322 20.24 0.13 5.85
C LEU A 322 19.64 -1.13 6.50
N GLY A 323 18.65 -0.98 7.37
CA GLY A 323 17.92 -2.09 7.99
C GLY A 323 17.17 -2.95 6.97
N LEU A 324 16.50 -2.34 6.00
CA LEU A 324 15.84 -3.02 4.88
C LEU A 324 16.85 -3.77 4.02
N TYR A 325 17.96 -3.14 3.66
CA TYR A 325 19.02 -3.79 2.87
C TYR A 325 19.61 -5.02 3.58
N LEU A 326 19.94 -4.90 4.87
CA LEU A 326 20.48 -6.02 5.65
C LEU A 326 19.44 -7.12 5.83
N GLY A 327 18.17 -6.78 6.09
CA GLY A 327 17.07 -7.72 6.19
C GLY A 327 16.83 -8.49 4.89
N GLY A 328 16.81 -7.80 3.75
CA GLY A 328 16.67 -8.42 2.42
C GLY A 328 17.84 -9.33 2.07
N ALA A 329 19.08 -8.89 2.30
CA ALA A 329 20.28 -9.71 2.08
C ALA A 329 20.30 -10.97 2.96
N TRP A 330 19.87 -10.84 4.23
CA TRP A 330 19.77 -11.98 5.15
C TRP A 330 18.66 -12.95 4.74
N MET A 331 17.53 -12.45 4.23
CA MET A 331 16.44 -13.28 3.72
C MET A 331 16.83 -14.05 2.44
N VAL A 332 17.60 -13.44 1.52
CA VAL A 332 18.22 -14.15 0.38
C VAL A 332 19.11 -15.29 0.89
N LYS A 333 19.99 -15.00 1.85
CA LYS A 333 20.90 -16.01 2.44
C LYS A 333 20.15 -17.16 3.10
N LEU A 334 19.04 -16.90 3.80
CA LEU A 334 18.20 -17.95 4.40
C LEU A 334 17.54 -18.87 3.36
N ILE A 335 17.26 -18.36 2.16
CA ILE A 335 16.67 -19.13 1.05
C ILE A 335 17.71 -20.09 0.41
N GLY A 336 18.98 -20.03 0.83
CA GLY A 336 20.01 -21.02 0.52
C GLY A 336 20.79 -20.75 -0.76
N ARG A 337 21.00 -19.47 -1.11
CA ARG A 337 21.79 -19.01 -2.28
C ARG A 337 22.72 -17.84 -1.95
#